data_AF-A4BCM7-F1
#
_entry.id   AF-A4BCM7-F1
#
_cell.length_a   1.000
_cell.length_b   1.000
_cell.length_c   1.000
_cell.angle_alpha   90.00
_cell.angle_beta   90.00
_cell.angle_gamma   90.00
#
_symmetry.space_group_name_H-M   'P 1'
#
loop_
_entity.id
_entity.type
_entity.pdbx_description
1 polymer ?
#
loop_
_entity_poly.entity_id
_entity_poly.type
_entity_poly.pdbx_seq_one_letter_code
_entity_poly.pdbx_strand_id
1 'polypeptide(L)'
;MTSSSQCSYEELKRRQCLALSWSELDDLSKYVRDKPGWERQFKTFVQLRGNIAYVNDRRWGPQQQDLSTGVPDVFWRWLHIRKGDLIALMETGSQITLGQIEVLGIARVHTDAFSTYRYDSQYHHAHQVLGGLKWVDWDIKHFGELPKPEGSFNALTIDNSQIALVEEALSASEAIQA
;
A
#
# COMPACT_ATOMS: atom_id res chain seq x y z
N MET A 1 -22.47 -8.04 -10.00
CA MET A 1 -21.92 -8.72 -8.81
C MET A 1 -20.51 -8.21 -8.61
N THR A 2 -20.34 -7.46 -7.54
CA THR A 2 -19.15 -6.69 -7.17
C THR A 2 -18.05 -7.63 -6.67
N SER A 3 -17.05 -7.93 -7.50
CA SER A 3 -15.81 -8.54 -7.00
C SER A 3 -15.15 -7.51 -6.09
N SER A 4 -15.02 -7.86 -4.81
CA SER A 4 -14.38 -7.07 -3.76
C SER A 4 -13.05 -6.45 -4.23
N SER A 5 -13.10 -5.16 -4.56
CA SER A 5 -12.00 -4.38 -5.12
C SER A 5 -11.10 -3.75 -4.05
N GLN A 6 -11.22 -4.18 -2.80
CA GLN A 6 -10.48 -3.61 -1.68
C GLN A 6 -9.76 -4.73 -0.95
N CYS A 7 -8.43 -4.66 -0.91
CA CYS A 7 -7.65 -5.42 0.05
C CYS A 7 -8.02 -4.84 1.41
N SER A 8 -8.80 -5.58 2.19
CA SER A 8 -9.20 -5.07 3.50
C SER A 8 -7.99 -4.99 4.44
N TYR A 9 -8.04 -4.08 5.40
CA TYR A 9 -7.07 -3.95 6.47
C TYR A 9 -6.89 -5.27 7.20
N GLU A 10 -8.00 -5.97 7.48
CA GLU A 10 -7.99 -7.30 8.11
C GLU A 10 -7.22 -8.33 7.28
N GLU A 11 -7.32 -8.28 5.95
CA GLU A 11 -6.54 -9.15 5.07
C GLU A 11 -5.04 -8.83 5.15
N LEU A 12 -4.66 -7.56 5.08
CA LEU A 12 -3.27 -7.11 5.17
C LEU A 12 -2.66 -7.37 6.54
N LYS A 13 -3.45 -7.20 7.60
CA LYS A 13 -3.10 -7.51 8.99
C LYS A 13 -2.83 -9.00 9.18
N ARG A 14 -3.75 -9.85 8.71
CA ARG A 14 -3.60 -11.31 8.76
C ARG A 14 -2.40 -11.80 7.94
N ARG A 15 -2.16 -11.20 6.77
CA ARG A 15 -1.03 -11.56 5.89
C ARG A 15 0.29 -10.92 6.34
N GLN A 16 0.24 -9.96 7.27
CA GLN A 16 1.39 -9.22 7.77
C GLN A 16 2.22 -8.62 6.62
N CYS A 17 1.57 -7.96 5.67
CA CYS A 17 2.22 -7.38 4.49
C CYS A 17 1.50 -6.14 4.00
N LEU A 18 2.11 -5.44 3.04
CA LEU A 18 1.38 -4.59 2.11
C LEU A 18 1.13 -5.35 0.81
N ALA A 19 -0.04 -5.13 0.20
CA ALA A 19 -0.37 -5.76 -1.06
C ALA A 19 -1.06 -4.80 -2.03
N LEU A 20 -0.79 -4.98 -3.32
CA LEU A 20 -1.48 -4.28 -4.41
C LEU A 20 -2.30 -5.28 -5.22
N SER A 21 -3.44 -4.81 -5.72
CA SER A 21 -4.21 -5.47 -6.76
C SER A 21 -3.46 -5.41 -8.09
N TRP A 22 -4.09 -5.82 -9.19
CA TRP A 22 -3.49 -5.98 -10.52
C TRP A 22 -2.82 -7.34 -10.77
N SER A 23 -3.39 -8.41 -10.21
CA SER A 23 -2.89 -9.79 -10.31
C SER A 23 -2.56 -10.26 -11.73
N GLU A 24 -3.29 -9.79 -12.74
CA GLU A 24 -3.15 -10.15 -14.15
C GLU A 24 -1.90 -9.51 -14.79
N LEU A 25 -1.23 -8.56 -14.11
CA LEU A 25 0.14 -8.15 -14.46
C LEU A 25 1.14 -9.29 -14.30
N ASP A 26 0.79 -10.31 -13.51
CA ASP A 26 1.59 -11.50 -13.21
C ASP A 26 2.95 -11.13 -12.57
N ASP A 27 3.76 -12.12 -12.20
CA ASP A 27 4.95 -11.92 -11.36
C ASP A 27 5.94 -10.89 -11.95
N LEU A 28 6.18 -9.80 -11.22
CA LEU A 28 7.11 -8.73 -11.59
C LEU A 28 8.52 -8.91 -10.99
N SER A 29 8.80 -10.00 -10.26
CA SER A 29 10.05 -10.19 -9.50
C SER A 29 11.31 -9.94 -10.33
N LYS A 30 11.30 -10.29 -11.62
CA LYS A 30 12.45 -10.11 -12.54
C LYS A 30 12.75 -8.63 -12.86
N TYR A 31 11.78 -7.75 -12.65
CA TYR A 31 11.81 -6.33 -12.95
C TYR A 31 11.93 -5.45 -11.71
N VAL A 32 11.66 -5.98 -10.52
CA VAL A 32 11.88 -5.28 -9.25
C VAL A 32 13.37 -5.21 -8.95
N ARG A 33 13.95 -4.01 -9.08
CA ARG A 33 15.39 -3.76 -8.92
C ARG A 33 15.62 -2.39 -8.31
N ASP A 34 16.51 -2.31 -7.32
CA ASP A 34 17.01 -1.03 -6.81
C ASP A 34 18.20 -0.58 -7.66
N LYS A 35 17.91 0.07 -8.79
CA LYS A 35 18.93 0.58 -9.71
C LYS A 35 18.64 2.04 -10.08
N PRO A 36 19.64 2.94 -9.98
CA PRO A 36 19.50 4.32 -10.41
C PRO A 36 19.03 4.43 -11.86
N GLY A 37 18.05 5.29 -12.11
CA GLY A 37 17.48 5.52 -13.43
C GLY A 37 16.64 4.37 -13.99
N TRP A 38 16.26 3.38 -13.16
CA TRP A 38 15.38 2.25 -13.55
C TRP A 38 13.88 2.58 -13.51
N GLU A 39 13.51 3.67 -12.83
CA GLU A 39 12.12 4.09 -12.64
C GLU A 39 11.31 4.09 -13.92
N ARG A 40 11.80 4.80 -14.95
CA ARG A 40 11.07 4.96 -16.20
C ARG A 40 10.86 3.60 -16.89
N GLN A 41 11.87 2.75 -16.92
CA GLN A 41 11.78 1.42 -17.51
C GLN A 41 10.78 0.56 -16.74
N PHE A 42 10.89 0.52 -15.41
CA PHE A 42 9.94 -0.23 -14.57
C PHE A 42 8.49 0.22 -14.81
N LYS A 43 8.25 1.53 -14.76
CA LYS A 43 6.91 2.10 -14.99
C LYS A 43 6.38 1.75 -16.39
N THR A 44 7.22 1.86 -17.42
CA THR A 44 6.84 1.43 -18.79
C THR A 44 6.56 -0.08 -18.85
N PHE A 45 7.31 -0.93 -18.15
CA PHE A 45 7.02 -2.37 -18.10
C PHE A 45 5.65 -2.66 -17.47
N VAL A 46 5.33 -2.02 -16.34
CA VAL A 46 4.00 -2.15 -15.70
C VAL A 46 2.89 -1.70 -16.64
N GLN A 47 3.07 -0.56 -17.32
CA GLN A 47 2.10 -0.06 -18.30
C GLN A 47 1.90 -1.05 -19.45
N LEU A 48 2.97 -1.57 -20.05
CA LEU A 48 2.88 -2.51 -21.16
C LEU A 48 2.24 -3.85 -20.75
N ARG A 49 2.62 -4.39 -19.58
CA ARG A 49 2.00 -5.60 -19.02
C ARG A 49 0.51 -5.38 -18.79
N GLY A 50 0.13 -4.22 -18.25
CA GLY A 50 -1.27 -3.86 -18.03
C GLY A 50 -2.05 -3.71 -19.34
N ASN A 51 -1.48 -3.06 -20.35
CA ASN A 51 -2.11 -2.92 -21.67
C ASN A 51 -2.43 -4.28 -22.31
N ILE A 52 -1.61 -5.30 -22.07
CA ILE A 52 -1.83 -6.66 -22.57
C ILE A 52 -2.85 -7.40 -21.69
N ALA A 53 -2.63 -7.41 -20.37
CA ALA A 53 -3.43 -8.18 -19.42
C ALA A 53 -4.88 -7.68 -19.32
N TYR A 54 -5.08 -6.37 -19.46
CA TYR A 54 -6.36 -5.68 -19.24
C TYR A 54 -6.91 -5.03 -20.52
N VAL A 55 -6.51 -5.51 -21.71
CA VAL A 55 -6.91 -4.90 -23.00
C VAL A 55 -8.43 -4.73 -23.17
N ASN A 56 -9.22 -5.62 -22.57
CA ASN A 56 -10.69 -5.59 -22.61
C ASN A 56 -11.33 -5.15 -21.29
N ASP A 57 -10.53 -4.75 -20.29
CA ASP A 57 -11.02 -4.33 -18.98
C ASP A 57 -11.18 -2.81 -18.93
N ARG A 58 -12.41 -2.35 -18.69
CA ARG A 58 -12.73 -0.92 -18.59
C ARG A 58 -12.04 -0.23 -17.40
N ARG A 59 -11.57 -0.98 -16.41
CA ARG A 59 -10.79 -0.45 -15.28
C ARG A 59 -9.39 0.02 -15.71
N TRP A 60 -8.86 -0.49 -16.81
CA TRP A 60 -7.54 -0.14 -17.32
C TRP A 60 -7.62 0.99 -18.37
N GLY A 61 -7.98 2.19 -17.90
CA GLY A 61 -8.13 3.37 -18.73
C GLY A 61 -6.87 4.26 -18.81
N PRO A 62 -6.94 5.38 -19.55
CA PRO A 62 -5.82 6.32 -19.69
C PRO A 62 -5.24 6.81 -18.36
N GLN A 63 -6.08 6.99 -17.33
CA GLN A 63 -5.65 7.40 -16.00
C GLN A 63 -4.80 6.31 -15.31
N GLN A 64 -5.20 5.04 -15.42
CA GLN A 64 -4.45 3.92 -14.84
C GLN A 64 -3.16 3.65 -15.59
N GLN A 65 -3.14 3.94 -16.88
CA GLN A 65 -1.96 3.81 -17.74
C GLN A 65 -0.92 4.92 -17.50
N ASP A 66 -1.30 6.06 -16.91
CA ASP A 66 -0.40 7.21 -16.73
C ASP A 66 0.86 6.86 -15.93
N LEU A 67 2.03 7.31 -16.40
CA LEU A 67 3.32 6.96 -15.78
C LEU A 67 3.64 7.78 -14.51
N SER A 68 2.99 8.92 -14.32
CA SER A 68 3.23 9.82 -13.17
C SER A 68 2.21 9.70 -12.06
N THR A 69 1.03 9.17 -12.35
CA THR A 69 -0.10 9.14 -11.41
C THR A 69 -0.89 7.83 -11.44
N GLY A 70 -0.70 7.02 -12.48
CA GLY A 70 -1.43 5.76 -12.66
C GLY A 70 -0.82 4.58 -11.90
N VAL A 71 -1.24 3.39 -12.29
CA VAL A 71 -0.79 2.12 -11.70
C VAL A 71 0.74 1.96 -11.74
N PRO A 72 1.45 2.33 -12.83
CA PRO A 72 2.91 2.32 -12.84
C PRO A 72 3.56 3.14 -11.71
N ASP A 73 3.02 4.33 -11.43
CA ASP A 73 3.52 5.20 -10.36
C ASP A 73 3.25 4.61 -8.98
N VAL A 74 2.04 4.08 -8.78
CA VAL A 74 1.66 3.40 -7.53
C VAL A 74 2.58 2.23 -7.23
N PHE A 75 2.84 1.35 -8.20
CA PHE A 75 3.78 0.23 -8.02
C PHE A 75 5.19 0.72 -7.70
N TRP A 76 5.66 1.78 -8.37
CA TRP A 76 6.99 2.32 -8.14
C TRP A 76 7.14 2.85 -6.71
N ARG A 77 6.22 3.70 -6.26
CA ARG A 77 6.20 4.27 -4.90
C ARG A 77 6.07 3.19 -3.83
N TRP A 78 5.19 2.21 -4.06
CA TRP A 78 5.01 1.06 -3.17
C TRP A 78 6.29 0.21 -3.01
N LEU A 79 7.05 0.00 -4.09
CA LEU A 79 8.36 -0.69 -4.01
C LEU A 79 9.44 0.15 -3.32
N HIS A 80 9.29 1.48 -3.28
CA HIS A 80 10.29 2.40 -2.74
C HIS A 80 10.03 2.81 -1.29
N ILE A 81 9.04 2.22 -0.63
CA ILE A 81 8.88 2.31 0.82
C ILE A 81 10.16 1.77 1.48
N ARG A 82 10.79 2.59 2.33
CA ARG A 82 12.09 2.29 2.95
C ARG A 82 11.92 1.85 4.40
N LYS A 83 12.93 1.14 4.89
CA LYS A 83 13.07 0.85 6.32
C LYS A 83 13.02 2.15 7.13
N GLY A 84 12.22 2.14 8.19
CA GLY A 84 12.00 3.29 9.06
C GLY A 84 10.73 4.07 8.74
N ASP A 85 10.20 3.94 7.52
CA ASP A 85 8.96 4.60 7.12
C ASP A 85 7.79 4.17 8.01
N LEU A 86 6.84 5.09 8.17
CA LEU A 86 5.57 4.87 8.84
C LEU A 86 4.47 4.79 7.80
N ILE A 87 3.67 3.73 7.88
CA ILE A 87 2.52 3.50 7.00
C ILE A 87 1.26 3.65 7.81
N ALA A 88 0.29 4.40 7.30
CA ALA A 88 -1.10 4.34 7.70
C ALA A 88 -1.90 3.68 6.58
N LEU A 89 -2.72 2.69 6.92
CA LEU A 89 -3.71 2.14 6.01
C LEU A 89 -5.05 2.79 6.27
N MET A 90 -5.68 3.26 5.19
CA MET A 90 -6.97 3.93 5.23
C MET A 90 -7.98 3.16 4.40
N GLU A 91 -9.21 3.09 4.89
CA GLU A 91 -10.33 2.48 4.19
C GLU A 91 -11.54 3.39 4.19
N THR A 92 -12.43 3.19 3.23
CA THR A 92 -13.76 3.79 3.29
C THR A 92 -14.50 3.18 4.48
N GLY A 93 -14.82 4.03 5.45
CA GLY A 93 -15.52 3.67 6.65
C GLY A 93 -16.92 3.10 6.39
N SER A 94 -17.49 2.50 7.43
CA SER A 94 -18.81 1.87 7.37
C SER A 94 -19.94 2.88 7.12
N GLN A 95 -21.17 2.37 6.94
CA GLN A 95 -22.37 3.23 6.87
C GLN A 95 -22.54 4.14 8.11
N ILE A 96 -21.99 3.73 9.27
CA ILE A 96 -22.03 4.50 10.52
C ILE A 96 -21.15 5.75 10.40
N THR A 97 -20.07 5.69 9.62
CA THR A 97 -19.12 6.80 9.42
C THR A 97 -19.38 7.52 8.09
N LEU A 98 -20.59 7.35 7.54
CA LEU A 98 -21.08 7.97 6.30
C LEU A 98 -20.16 7.74 5.09
N GLY A 99 -19.38 6.66 5.09
CA GLY A 99 -18.42 6.37 4.03
C GLY A 99 -17.22 7.32 4.00
N GLN A 100 -16.91 8.00 5.10
CA GLN A 100 -15.67 8.78 5.21
C GLN A 100 -14.45 7.85 5.21
N ILE A 101 -13.33 8.29 4.61
CA ILE A 101 -12.07 7.55 4.69
C ILE A 101 -11.53 7.63 6.12
N GLU A 102 -11.20 6.49 6.72
CA GLU A 102 -10.72 6.36 8.10
C GLU A 102 -9.37 5.62 8.13
N VAL A 103 -8.47 6.00 9.03
CA VAL A 103 -7.26 5.20 9.30
C VAL A 103 -7.65 4.02 10.16
N LEU A 104 -7.39 2.80 9.68
CA LEU A 104 -7.69 1.57 10.43
C LEU A 104 -6.47 1.02 11.16
N GLY A 105 -5.28 1.21 10.61
CA GLY A 105 -4.07 0.75 11.25
C GLY A 105 -2.82 1.41 10.75
N ILE A 106 -1.80 1.32 11.60
CA ILE A 106 -0.48 1.88 11.37
C ILE A 106 0.57 0.78 11.49
N ALA A 107 1.72 0.96 10.84
CA ALA A 107 2.85 0.07 10.97
C ALA A 107 4.17 0.79 10.73
N ARG A 108 5.24 0.32 11.39
CA ARG A 108 6.60 0.71 11.07
C ARG A 108 7.24 -0.30 10.13
N VAL A 109 7.92 0.22 9.12
CA VAL A 109 8.65 -0.60 8.14
C VAL A 109 10.00 -1.03 8.70
N HIS A 110 10.26 -2.33 8.75
CA HIS A 110 11.52 -2.87 9.30
C HIS A 110 12.57 -3.24 8.23
N THR A 111 12.15 -3.33 6.96
CA THR A 111 12.98 -3.71 5.80
C THR A 111 12.52 -2.93 4.57
N ASP A 112 13.40 -2.68 3.60
CA ASP A 112 13.01 -2.01 2.36
C ASP A 112 12.01 -2.86 1.54
N ALA A 113 10.95 -2.24 1.03
CA ALA A 113 9.87 -2.92 0.32
C ALA A 113 10.38 -3.67 -0.92
N PHE A 114 11.24 -3.04 -1.75
CA PHE A 114 11.78 -3.67 -2.95
C PHE A 114 12.48 -5.02 -2.66
N SER A 115 13.14 -5.14 -1.50
CA SER A 115 13.91 -6.33 -1.12
C SER A 115 13.05 -7.52 -0.66
N THR A 116 11.76 -7.27 -0.46
CA THR A 116 10.80 -8.23 0.09
C THR A 116 9.64 -8.52 -0.87
N TYR A 117 9.75 -8.05 -2.13
CA TYR A 117 8.74 -8.28 -3.12
C TYR A 117 8.47 -9.79 -3.32
N ARG A 118 7.19 -10.15 -3.32
CA ARG A 118 6.71 -11.49 -3.63
C ARG A 118 5.43 -11.39 -4.45
N TYR A 119 5.26 -12.34 -5.36
CA TYR A 119 3.99 -12.59 -6.03
C TYR A 119 3.32 -13.84 -5.47
N ASP A 120 2.03 -13.75 -5.17
CA ASP A 120 1.22 -14.87 -4.70
C ASP A 120 -0.09 -14.95 -5.48
N SER A 121 -0.10 -15.84 -6.46
CA SER A 121 -1.22 -16.00 -7.40
C SER A 121 -2.51 -16.51 -6.75
N GLN A 122 -2.50 -16.87 -5.46
CA GLN A 122 -3.70 -17.31 -4.74
C GLN A 122 -4.61 -16.14 -4.33
N TYR A 123 -4.11 -14.90 -4.37
CA TYR A 123 -4.82 -13.70 -3.92
C TYR A 123 -5.06 -12.73 -5.09
N HIS A 124 -6.19 -12.01 -5.06
CA HIS A 124 -6.43 -10.89 -5.99
C HIS A 124 -5.42 -9.75 -5.78
N HIS A 125 -5.00 -9.53 -4.54
CA HIS A 125 -3.90 -8.65 -4.17
C HIS A 125 -2.60 -9.46 -4.15
N ALA A 126 -2.21 -9.94 -5.34
CA ALA A 126 -1.14 -10.92 -5.52
C ALA A 126 0.25 -10.34 -5.26
N HIS A 127 0.45 -9.05 -5.53
CA HIS A 127 1.73 -8.38 -5.34
C HIS A 127 1.88 -7.99 -3.88
N GLN A 128 2.95 -8.47 -3.23
CA GLN A 128 3.21 -8.25 -1.81
C GLN A 128 4.61 -7.69 -1.58
N VAL A 129 4.75 -6.87 -0.54
CA VAL A 129 6.03 -6.43 0.04
C VAL A 129 5.88 -6.40 1.57
N LEU A 130 7.02 -6.29 2.27
CA LEU A 130 7.09 -6.12 3.71
C LEU A 130 6.48 -7.29 4.47
N GLY A 131 6.79 -8.52 4.07
CA GLY A 131 6.35 -9.71 4.81
C GLY A 131 6.83 -9.69 6.27
N GLY A 132 5.92 -9.95 7.20
CA GLY A 132 6.16 -9.84 8.64
C GLY A 132 5.87 -8.45 9.23
N LEU A 133 5.16 -7.58 8.50
CA LEU A 133 4.72 -6.28 8.98
C LEU A 133 3.82 -6.41 10.21
N LYS A 134 4.15 -5.69 11.27
CA LYS A 134 3.36 -5.64 12.50
C LYS A 134 2.41 -4.44 12.44
N TRP A 135 1.14 -4.74 12.21
CA TRP A 135 0.08 -3.75 12.23
C TRP A 135 -0.40 -3.48 13.66
N VAL A 136 -0.62 -2.21 13.95
CA VAL A 136 -1.29 -1.73 15.16
C VAL A 136 -2.61 -1.10 14.73
N ASP A 137 -3.70 -1.48 15.39
CA ASP A 137 -5.02 -0.88 15.17
C ASP A 137 -4.99 0.59 15.59
N TRP A 138 -5.50 1.47 14.74
CA TRP A 138 -5.57 2.89 15.10
C TRP A 138 -6.71 3.15 16.07
N ASP A 139 -6.38 3.66 17.25
CA ASP A 139 -7.38 4.04 18.25
C ASP A 139 -7.76 5.52 18.11
N ILE A 140 -8.75 5.78 17.26
CA ILE A 140 -9.27 7.13 17.02
C ILE A 140 -9.79 7.82 18.29
N LYS A 141 -10.24 7.06 19.31
CA LYS A 141 -10.77 7.66 20.54
C LYS A 141 -9.67 8.24 21.41
N HIS A 142 -8.50 7.62 21.39
CA HIS A 142 -7.35 8.05 22.20
C HIS A 142 -6.44 9.02 21.44
N PHE A 143 -6.22 8.79 20.15
CA PHE A 143 -5.25 9.56 19.35
C PHE A 143 -5.90 10.55 18.36
N GLY A 144 -7.22 10.54 18.21
CA GLY A 144 -7.94 11.42 17.28
C GLY A 144 -7.85 10.97 15.82
N GLU A 145 -8.40 11.78 14.91
CA GLU A 145 -8.36 11.53 13.47
C GLU A 145 -7.00 11.95 12.88
N LEU A 146 -6.40 11.08 12.06
CA LEU A 146 -5.23 11.43 11.27
C LEU A 146 -5.67 12.12 9.96
N PRO A 147 -5.15 13.33 9.66
CA PRO A 147 -5.17 13.95 8.35
C PRO A 147 -4.94 12.96 7.21
N LYS A 148 -5.78 13.12 6.19
CA LYS A 148 -5.78 12.25 5.01
C LYS A 148 -4.72 12.79 4.04
N PRO A 149 -3.79 11.96 3.55
CA PRO A 149 -2.83 12.40 2.56
C PRO A 149 -3.55 12.79 1.27
N GLU A 150 -3.02 13.77 0.55
CA GLU A 150 -3.59 14.23 -0.73
C GLU A 150 -3.53 13.17 -1.85
N GLY A 151 -2.85 12.03 -1.63
CA GLY A 151 -2.74 10.95 -2.61
C GLY A 151 -2.51 9.57 -1.98
N SER A 152 -2.87 8.52 -2.73
CA SER A 152 -2.71 7.11 -2.32
C SER A 152 -1.23 6.74 -2.20
N PHE A 153 -0.81 6.24 -1.03
CA PHE A 153 0.52 5.68 -0.74
C PHE A 153 1.72 6.62 -0.93
N ASN A 154 1.67 7.82 -0.37
CA ASN A 154 2.89 8.33 0.22
C ASN A 154 2.86 7.91 1.68
N ALA A 155 3.99 7.45 2.20
CA ALA A 155 4.21 7.31 3.64
C ALA A 155 3.57 8.50 4.38
N LEU A 156 3.24 8.33 5.65
CA LEU A 156 2.70 9.40 6.52
C LEU A 156 3.49 10.74 6.48
N THR A 157 4.65 10.79 5.83
CA THR A 157 5.56 11.93 5.73
C THR A 157 5.15 13.04 4.74
N ILE A 158 3.88 13.16 4.31
CA ILE A 158 3.44 14.42 3.68
C ILE A 158 3.35 15.52 4.75
N ASP A 159 3.04 15.16 6.01
CA ASP A 159 3.11 16.04 7.16
C ASP A 159 3.85 15.37 8.33
N ASN A 160 5.14 15.68 8.46
CA ASN A 160 5.99 15.14 9.52
C ASN A 160 5.55 15.57 10.94
N SER A 161 4.61 16.52 11.08
CA SER A 161 4.11 16.93 12.40
C SER A 161 3.41 15.80 13.15
N GLN A 162 2.95 14.77 12.44
CA GLN A 162 2.18 13.67 13.01
C GLN A 162 3.00 12.45 13.41
N ILE A 163 4.30 12.45 13.07
CA ILE A 163 5.19 11.32 13.34
C ILE A 163 5.19 11.00 14.84
N ALA A 164 5.33 12.02 15.71
CA ALA A 164 5.37 11.81 17.15
C ALA A 164 4.12 11.09 17.69
N LEU A 165 2.93 11.45 17.20
CA LEU A 165 1.67 10.81 17.60
C LEU A 165 1.59 9.35 17.14
N VAL A 166 2.01 9.08 15.90
CA VAL A 166 2.05 7.70 15.36
C VAL A 166 3.08 6.86 16.10
N GLU A 167 4.22 7.43 16.46
CA GLU A 167 5.26 6.76 17.25
C GLU A 167 4.80 6.46 18.68
N GLU A 168 4.05 7.37 19.30
CA GLU A 168 3.42 7.15 20.60
C GLU A 168 2.42 5.99 20.54
N ALA A 169 1.54 5.97 19.54
CA ALA A 169 0.57 4.90 19.34
C ALA A 169 1.23 3.52 19.12
N LEU A 170 2.32 3.48 18.33
CA LEU A 170 3.12 2.26 18.16
C LEU A 170 3.72 1.80 19.49
N SER A 171 4.33 2.71 20.24
CA SER A 171 5.01 2.40 21.51
C SER A 171 4.03 1.92 22.59
N ALA A 172 2.84 2.54 22.66
CA ALA A 172 1.79 2.15 23.60
C ALA A 172 1.30 0.72 23.34
N SER A 173 1.20 0.31 22.07
CA SER A 173 0.82 -1.06 21.70
C SER A 173 1.90 -2.09 22.05
N GLU A 174 3.18 -1.76 21.85
CA GLU A 174 4.30 -2.62 22.22
C GLU A 174 4.39 -2.85 23.73
N ALA A 175 4.06 -1.85 24.55
CA ALA A 175 4.04 -1.96 26.01
C ALA A 175 2.92 -2.88 26.55
N ILE A 176 1.84 -3.08 25.79
CA ILE A 176 0.71 -3.96 26.18
C ILE A 176 1.02 -5.43 25.84
N GLN A 177 1.96 -5.68 24.92
CA GLN A 177 2.31 -7.02 24.46
C GLN A 177 3.58 -7.60 25.11
N ALA A 178 4.26 -6.82 25.96
CA ALA A 178 5.47 -7.20 26.70
C ALA A 178 5.14 -7.71 28.12
#